data_AF-A0A520M8F2-F1
#
_entry.id   AF-A0A520M8F2-F1
#
_cell.length_a   1.000
_cell.length_b   1.000
_cell.length_c   1.000
_cell.angle_alpha   90.00
_cell.angle_beta   90.00
_cell.angle_gamma   90.00
#
_symmetry.space_group_name_H-M   'P 1'
#
loop_
_entity.id
_entity.type
_entity.pdbx_description
1 polymer ?
#
loop_
_entity_poly.entity_id
_entity_poly.type
_entity_poly.pdbx_seq_one_letter_code
_entity_poly.pdbx_strand_id
1 'polypeptide(L)'
;MTEKTSWDQERKAMRDVHRDLTGGDLGSWNYRMYEPVSGTATLGSERSEKFTDYKEKWEKAQNYVEFNEDRMLSGCWNNLPEPSPLRTGGSEKFYMMWTRQTRNRRALAAIDATCGIIHSILLADHFNETRFEPKSDRFAIYRDHIKWIMSGAESHYIEKWSKDYLKCKNNAKNPDRTLLEIISVYDFLSANCIDGDPSQIPSPTNIKNYIRDKNQNEESVDSKSLTDAVWEEKMKMASKFIPLIC
;
A
#
# COMPACT_ATOMS: atom_id res chain seq x y z
N MET A 1 31.79 22.13 -9.42
CA MET A 1 30.68 23.08 -9.71
C MET A 1 29.40 22.31 -10.06
N THR A 2 29.11 21.20 -9.36
CA THR A 2 28.21 20.14 -9.83
C THR A 2 27.09 19.78 -8.83
N GLU A 3 27.13 20.28 -7.59
CA GLU A 3 26.12 19.98 -6.56
C GLU A 3 24.90 20.91 -6.58
N LYS A 4 25.06 22.19 -6.93
CA LYS A 4 23.95 23.17 -7.00
C LYS A 4 22.86 22.75 -7.98
N THR A 5 23.25 22.15 -9.11
CA THR A 5 22.35 21.73 -10.18
C THR A 5 21.47 20.54 -9.79
N SER A 6 21.94 19.63 -8.93
CA SER A 6 21.13 18.54 -8.37
C SER A 6 20.07 19.09 -7.41
N TRP A 7 20.47 20.04 -6.57
CA TRP A 7 19.61 20.57 -5.52
C TRP A 7 18.47 21.42 -6.03
N ASP A 8 18.69 22.18 -7.10
CA ASP A 8 17.61 22.93 -7.74
C ASP A 8 16.62 22.03 -8.48
N GLN A 9 17.08 20.89 -9.01
CA GLN A 9 16.21 19.87 -9.62
C GLN A 9 15.38 19.13 -8.57
N GLU A 10 15.98 18.75 -7.44
CA GLU A 10 15.29 18.11 -6.32
C GLU A 10 14.29 19.06 -5.65
N ARG A 11 14.65 20.32 -5.45
CA ARG A 11 13.75 21.35 -4.94
C ARG A 11 12.59 21.63 -5.90
N LYS A 12 12.81 21.60 -7.22
CA LYS A 12 11.73 21.71 -8.22
C LYS A 12 10.80 20.49 -8.17
N ALA A 13 11.34 19.28 -8.08
CA ALA A 13 10.55 18.06 -7.93
C ALA A 13 9.66 18.14 -6.69
N MET A 14 10.22 18.56 -5.55
CA MET A 14 9.45 18.79 -4.32
C MET A 14 8.37 19.88 -4.51
N ARG A 15 8.66 20.98 -5.21
CA ARG A 15 7.67 22.05 -5.49
C ARG A 15 6.48 21.55 -6.30
N ASP A 16 6.75 20.67 -7.26
CA ASP A 16 5.69 20.00 -8.00
C ASP A 16 4.83 19.11 -7.07
N VAL A 17 5.44 18.39 -6.12
CA VAL A 17 4.71 17.63 -5.08
C VAL A 17 3.79 18.53 -4.25
N HIS A 18 4.28 19.69 -3.81
CA HIS A 18 3.49 20.61 -3.00
C HIS A 18 2.29 21.19 -3.77
N ARG A 19 2.46 21.47 -5.07
CA ARG A 19 1.38 21.94 -5.95
C ARG A 19 0.33 20.86 -6.17
N ASP A 20 0.75 19.61 -6.38
CA ASP A 20 -0.16 18.46 -6.53
C ASP A 20 -0.95 18.16 -5.24
N LEU A 21 -0.38 18.48 -4.07
CA LEU A 21 -0.98 18.31 -2.75
C LEU A 21 -1.90 19.45 -2.31
N THR A 22 -1.64 20.69 -2.73
CA THR A 22 -2.37 21.88 -2.26
C THR A 22 -3.39 22.43 -3.25
N GLY A 23 -3.52 21.82 -4.44
CA GLY A 23 -4.61 22.10 -5.37
C GLY A 23 -4.48 23.45 -6.08
N GLY A 24 -3.36 23.66 -6.78
CA GLY A 24 -3.10 24.89 -7.53
C GLY A 24 -4.01 25.20 -8.73
N ASP A 25 -4.96 24.34 -9.10
CA ASP A 25 -6.16 24.74 -9.86
C ASP A 25 -7.24 23.66 -9.75
N LEU A 26 -8.45 24.08 -9.35
CA LEU A 26 -9.60 23.22 -9.08
C LEU A 26 -10.34 22.88 -10.38
N GLY A 27 -10.43 21.59 -10.70
CA GLY A 27 -11.30 21.10 -11.78
C GLY A 27 -11.97 19.79 -11.40
N SER A 28 -13.11 19.90 -10.71
CA SER A 28 -14.17 18.88 -10.51
C SER A 28 -13.74 17.42 -10.26
N TRP A 29 -13.67 16.99 -9.00
CA TRP A 29 -13.37 15.59 -8.67
C TRP A 29 -14.54 14.96 -7.91
N ASN A 30 -15.19 14.02 -8.58
CA ASN A 30 -16.24 13.18 -8.02
C ASN A 30 -15.69 12.37 -6.85
N TYR A 31 -16.34 12.52 -5.71
CA TYR A 31 -16.20 11.60 -4.59
C TYR A 31 -16.75 10.23 -5.01
N ARG A 32 -15.86 9.24 -5.14
CA ARG A 32 -16.20 7.86 -4.82
C ARG A 32 -15.27 7.40 -3.73
N MET A 33 -15.72 7.56 -2.48
CA MET A 33 -15.38 6.57 -1.47
C MET A 33 -15.83 5.20 -2.00
N TYR A 34 -15.03 4.18 -1.71
CA TYR A 34 -15.37 2.78 -1.91
C TYR A 34 -16.87 2.52 -1.71
N GLU A 35 -17.60 2.34 -2.82
CA GLU A 35 -18.90 1.68 -2.76
C GLU A 35 -18.58 0.20 -2.47
N PRO A 36 -19.13 -0.40 -1.38
CA PRO A 36 -19.03 -1.84 -1.20
C PRO A 36 -19.73 -2.47 -2.40
N VAL A 37 -18.97 -3.17 -3.24
CA VAL A 37 -19.53 -3.91 -4.37
C VAL A 37 -20.35 -5.05 -3.77
N SER A 38 -21.68 -4.90 -3.81
CA SER A 38 -22.62 -5.92 -3.41
C SER A 38 -22.48 -7.13 -4.33
N GLY A 39 -21.67 -8.10 -3.93
CA GLY A 39 -21.49 -9.36 -4.62
C GLY A 39 -21.58 -10.51 -3.63
N THR A 40 -22.63 -11.32 -3.74
CA THR A 40 -22.78 -12.55 -2.97
C THR A 40 -21.97 -13.65 -3.66
N ALA A 41 -20.70 -13.81 -3.29
CA ALA A 41 -19.89 -14.96 -3.69
C ALA A 41 -19.72 -15.90 -2.49
N THR A 42 -20.41 -17.04 -2.53
CA THR A 42 -20.27 -18.11 -1.53
C THR A 42 -19.07 -18.97 -1.92
N LEU A 43 -17.99 -18.93 -1.12
CA LEU A 43 -16.84 -19.82 -1.30
C LEU A 43 -17.27 -21.27 -1.01
N GLY A 44 -16.94 -22.19 -1.93
CA GLY A 44 -17.24 -23.61 -1.80
C GLY A 44 -16.39 -24.29 -0.71
N SER A 45 -17.00 -25.23 0.02
CA SER A 45 -16.35 -25.93 1.14
C SER A 45 -15.25 -26.88 0.66
N GLU A 46 -13.99 -26.51 0.86
CA GLU A 46 -12.89 -27.48 0.84
C GLU A 46 -12.63 -28.07 2.23
N ARG A 47 -12.20 -29.32 2.21
CA ARG A 47 -12.23 -30.33 3.28
C ARG A 47 -11.50 -29.92 4.56
N SER A 48 -12.00 -30.48 5.67
CA SER A 48 -11.48 -30.38 7.02
C SER A 48 -10.02 -30.85 7.16
N GLU A 49 -9.06 -29.96 6.90
CA GLU A 49 -7.80 -29.98 7.66
C GLU A 49 -8.15 -29.74 9.13
N LYS A 50 -7.48 -30.43 10.06
CA LYS A 50 -7.75 -30.30 11.50
C LYS A 50 -7.72 -28.81 11.86
N PHE A 51 -8.85 -28.27 12.34
CA PHE A 51 -9.07 -26.85 12.65
C PHE A 51 -7.94 -26.17 13.44
N THR A 52 -7.14 -26.94 14.19
CA THR A 52 -5.96 -26.48 14.91
C THR A 52 -4.79 -26.06 14.01
N ASP A 53 -4.52 -26.80 12.93
CA ASP A 53 -3.42 -26.50 11.99
C ASP A 53 -3.75 -25.25 11.14
N TYR A 54 -5.01 -25.11 10.74
CA TYR A 54 -5.43 -23.98 9.92
C TYR A 54 -5.43 -22.66 10.71
N LYS A 55 -5.91 -22.65 11.97
CA LYS A 55 -5.83 -21.47 12.83
C LYS A 55 -4.39 -21.01 13.02
N GLU A 56 -3.47 -21.94 13.27
CA GLU A 56 -2.05 -21.63 13.44
C GLU A 56 -1.43 -21.07 12.14
N LYS A 57 -1.75 -21.66 10.98
CA LYS A 57 -1.31 -21.16 9.67
C LYS A 57 -1.81 -19.74 9.40
N TRP A 58 -3.07 -19.45 9.74
CA TRP A 58 -3.64 -18.12 9.59
C TRP A 58 -2.97 -17.09 10.51
N GLU A 59 -2.80 -17.41 11.80
CA GLU A 59 -2.09 -16.54 12.75
C GLU A 59 -0.66 -16.26 12.26
N LYS A 60 0.05 -17.27 11.73
CA LYS A 60 1.37 -17.08 11.11
C LYS A 60 1.31 -16.12 9.91
N ALA A 61 0.32 -16.27 9.03
CA ALA A 61 0.16 -15.39 7.87
C ALA A 61 -0.16 -13.95 8.28
N GLN A 62 -1.01 -13.75 9.29
CA GLN A 62 -1.29 -12.42 9.85
C GLN A 62 -0.05 -11.80 10.47
N ASN A 63 0.64 -12.54 11.34
CA ASN A 63 1.87 -12.09 11.98
C ASN A 63 2.94 -11.71 10.96
N TYR A 64 3.00 -12.40 9.81
CA TYR A 64 3.92 -12.05 8.73
C TYR A 64 3.59 -10.69 8.09
N VAL A 65 2.32 -10.40 7.83
CA VAL A 65 1.89 -9.07 7.33
C VAL A 65 2.22 -7.99 8.36
N GLU A 66 1.87 -8.22 9.62
CA GLU A 66 2.11 -7.28 10.72
C GLU A 66 3.60 -6.99 10.89
N PHE A 67 4.44 -8.03 10.90
CA PHE A 67 5.88 -7.89 11.00
C PHE A 67 6.47 -7.05 9.86
N ASN A 68 6.01 -7.25 8.62
CA ASN A 68 6.50 -6.47 7.49
C ASN A 68 6.14 -4.99 7.63
N GLU A 69 4.92 -4.71 8.07
CA GLU A 69 4.46 -3.35 8.31
C GLU A 69 5.22 -2.67 9.45
N ASP A 70 5.36 -3.33 10.60
CA ASP A 70 6.07 -2.80 11.75
C ASP A 70 7.53 -2.52 11.40
N ARG A 71 8.15 -3.38 10.59
CA ARG A 71 9.49 -3.15 10.03
C ARG A 71 9.54 -1.88 9.17
N MET A 72 8.54 -1.62 8.34
CA MET A 72 8.46 -0.40 7.52
C MET A 72 8.22 0.85 8.38
N LEU A 73 7.28 0.80 9.33
CA LEU A 73 6.99 1.89 10.27
C LEU A 73 8.21 2.23 11.12
N SER A 74 8.88 1.22 11.68
CA SER A 74 10.11 1.39 12.44
C SER A 74 11.24 1.94 11.58
N GLY A 75 11.41 1.40 10.36
CA GLY A 75 12.36 1.92 9.38
C GLY A 75 12.12 3.40 9.07
N CYS A 76 10.87 3.79 8.83
CA CYS A 76 10.49 5.17 8.60
C CYS A 76 10.77 6.03 9.84
N TRP A 77 10.25 5.64 11.01
CA TRP A 77 10.39 6.35 12.27
C TRP A 77 11.85 6.66 12.60
N ASN A 78 12.72 5.66 12.51
CA ASN A 78 14.15 5.79 12.84
C ASN A 78 14.94 6.63 11.83
N ASN A 79 14.36 6.94 10.68
CA ASN A 79 14.96 7.81 9.67
C ASN A 79 14.34 9.21 9.64
N LEU A 80 13.35 9.50 10.50
CA LEU A 80 12.80 10.84 10.65
C LEU A 80 13.72 11.71 11.53
N PRO A 81 14.15 12.89 11.07
CA PRO A 81 14.91 13.82 11.90
C PRO A 81 14.07 14.34 13.07
N GLU A 82 14.72 14.66 14.19
CA GLU A 82 14.05 15.18 15.40
C GLU A 82 13.14 16.40 15.13
N PRO A 83 13.53 17.37 14.29
CA PRO A 83 12.69 18.54 14.00
C PRO A 83 11.49 18.25 13.10
N SER A 84 11.38 17.04 12.53
CA SER A 84 10.30 16.68 11.61
C SER A 84 8.93 16.78 12.31
N PRO A 85 7.91 17.41 11.69
CA PRO A 85 6.54 17.40 12.21
C PRO A 85 5.93 16.00 12.44
N LEU A 86 6.44 14.98 11.72
CA LEU A 86 6.06 13.58 11.93
C LEU A 86 6.67 13.00 13.22
N ARG A 87 7.77 13.58 13.71
CA ARG A 87 8.55 13.13 14.86
C ARG A 87 8.16 13.85 16.15
N THR A 88 7.83 15.14 16.06
CA THR A 88 7.49 15.99 17.21
C THR A 88 6.27 15.51 18.00
N GLY A 89 5.35 14.78 17.35
CA GLY A 89 4.18 14.18 17.99
C GLY A 89 4.46 12.93 18.84
N GLY A 90 5.70 12.42 18.84
CA GLY A 90 6.07 11.18 19.54
C GLY A 90 5.76 9.91 18.74
N SER A 91 6.40 8.80 19.13
CA SER A 91 6.27 7.51 18.43
C SER A 91 4.85 7.00 18.46
N GLU A 92 4.20 7.01 19.62
CA GLU A 92 2.83 6.50 19.78
C GLU A 92 1.86 7.13 18.77
N LYS A 93 1.88 8.46 18.64
CA LYS A 93 1.05 9.20 17.68
C LYS A 93 1.40 8.85 16.23
N PHE A 94 2.69 8.72 15.92
CA PHE A 94 3.15 8.30 14.60
C PHE A 94 2.62 6.91 14.23
N TYR A 95 2.83 5.92 15.09
CA TYR A 95 2.36 4.56 14.84
C TYR A 95 0.84 4.53 14.71
N MET A 96 0.10 5.24 15.59
CA MET A 96 -1.36 5.33 15.56
C MET A 96 -1.89 5.91 14.22
N MET A 97 -1.23 6.93 13.68
CA MET A 97 -1.67 7.62 12.46
C MET A 97 -1.38 6.85 11.17
N TRP A 98 -0.33 6.02 11.16
CA TRP A 98 0.05 5.21 10.00
C TRP A 98 -0.21 3.71 10.20
N THR A 99 -1.12 3.36 11.13
CA THR A 99 -1.50 1.96 11.40
C THR A 99 -2.14 1.26 10.21
N ARG A 100 -2.04 -0.07 10.25
CA ARG A 100 -2.73 -1.06 9.43
C ARG A 100 -4.22 -0.78 9.19
N GLN A 101 -4.93 -0.27 10.19
CA GLN A 101 -6.38 -0.03 10.12
C GLN A 101 -6.74 1.19 9.26
N THR A 102 -5.80 2.11 9.08
CA THR A 102 -6.02 3.37 8.37
C THR A 102 -5.36 3.39 6.99
N ARG A 103 -4.63 2.33 6.62
CA ARG A 103 -3.81 2.30 5.41
C ARG A 103 -4.44 1.48 4.29
N ASN A 104 -4.40 2.03 3.10
CA ASN A 104 -4.73 1.31 1.88
C ASN A 104 -3.57 0.39 1.45
N ARG A 105 -3.69 -0.92 1.71
CA ARG A 105 -2.69 -1.93 1.36
C ARG A 105 -2.40 -1.98 -0.15
N ARG A 106 -3.40 -1.72 -0.99
CA ARG A 106 -3.27 -1.67 -2.46
C ARG A 106 -2.44 -0.47 -2.90
N ALA A 107 -2.66 0.69 -2.29
CA ALA A 107 -1.88 1.90 -2.56
C ALA A 107 -0.40 1.72 -2.18
N LEU A 108 -0.12 1.05 -1.06
CA LEU A 108 1.25 0.74 -0.67
C LEU A 108 1.91 -0.24 -1.65
N ALA A 109 1.23 -1.33 -2.01
CA ALA A 109 1.73 -2.31 -2.97
C ALA A 109 1.99 -1.70 -4.37
N ALA A 110 1.20 -0.69 -4.77
CA ALA A 110 1.37 0.01 -6.04
C ALA A 110 2.68 0.79 -6.11
N ILE A 111 3.17 1.30 -4.98
CA ILE A 111 4.39 2.14 -4.94
C ILE A 111 5.62 1.42 -4.37
N ASP A 112 5.43 0.32 -3.63
CA ASP A 112 6.50 -0.45 -3.01
C ASP A 112 6.08 -1.91 -2.77
N ALA A 113 5.93 -2.69 -3.84
CA ALA A 113 5.69 -4.14 -3.78
C ALA A 113 6.74 -4.92 -2.96
N THR A 114 7.93 -4.34 -2.78
CA THR A 114 9.02 -4.97 -2.05
C THR A 114 8.97 -4.76 -0.54
N CYS A 115 8.24 -3.74 -0.07
CA CYS A 115 8.33 -3.20 1.29
C CYS A 115 9.78 -2.79 1.63
N GLY A 116 10.47 -2.17 0.67
CA GLY A 116 11.90 -1.84 0.74
C GLY A 116 12.20 -0.34 0.76
N ILE A 117 11.21 0.51 0.49
CA ILE A 117 11.36 1.96 0.45
C ILE A 117 10.99 2.52 1.83
N ILE A 118 11.89 3.30 2.43
CA ILE A 118 11.76 3.71 3.83
C ILE A 118 10.55 4.63 4.04
N HIS A 119 10.30 5.53 3.09
CA HIS A 119 9.21 6.50 3.18
C HIS A 119 7.92 6.06 2.48
N SER A 120 7.84 4.85 1.91
CA SER A 120 6.65 4.42 1.15
C SER A 120 5.38 4.41 2.00
N ILE A 121 5.48 4.11 3.29
CA ILE A 121 4.33 4.12 4.20
C ILE A 121 3.69 5.51 4.38
N LEU A 122 4.48 6.58 4.25
CA LEU A 122 3.99 7.95 4.26
C LEU A 122 3.47 8.39 2.89
N LEU A 123 4.04 7.83 1.83
CA LEU A 123 3.78 8.21 0.43
C LEU A 123 2.63 7.43 -0.21
N ALA A 124 2.20 6.31 0.37
CA ALA A 124 1.15 5.45 -0.18
C ALA A 124 -0.14 6.23 -0.47
N ASP A 125 -0.59 7.05 0.48
CA ASP A 125 -1.80 7.85 0.30
C ASP A 125 -1.64 8.99 -0.71
N HIS A 126 -0.41 9.49 -0.90
CA HIS A 126 -0.14 10.54 -1.88
C HIS A 126 -0.37 10.04 -3.32
N PHE A 127 0.02 8.80 -3.60
CA PHE A 127 -0.11 8.18 -4.93
C PHE A 127 -1.36 7.30 -5.08
N ASN A 128 -2.19 7.21 -4.05
CA ASN A 128 -3.45 6.49 -4.11
C ASN A 128 -4.44 7.15 -5.10
N GLU A 129 -5.31 6.35 -5.72
CA GLU A 129 -6.35 6.80 -6.66
C GLU A 129 -7.28 7.86 -6.04
N THR A 130 -7.66 7.66 -4.77
CA THR A 130 -8.50 8.62 -4.02
C THR A 130 -7.71 9.79 -3.45
N ARG A 131 -6.38 9.78 -3.60
CA ARG A 131 -5.42 10.69 -2.95
C ARG A 131 -5.57 10.74 -1.43
N PHE A 132 -4.73 11.55 -0.79
CA PHE A 132 -4.73 11.77 0.65
C PHE A 132 -5.98 12.57 1.04
N GLU A 133 -6.76 12.08 2.01
CA GLU A 133 -7.95 12.79 2.49
C GLU A 133 -7.56 14.16 3.11
N PRO A 134 -7.94 15.30 2.49
CA PRO A 134 -7.42 16.61 2.91
C PRO A 134 -7.89 17.08 4.29
N LYS A 135 -8.97 16.48 4.80
CA LYS A 135 -9.55 16.80 6.11
C LYS A 135 -9.02 15.92 7.24
N SER A 136 -8.22 14.90 6.93
CA SER A 136 -7.68 14.00 7.96
C SER A 136 -6.55 14.67 8.75
N ASP A 137 -6.46 14.39 10.05
CA ASP A 137 -5.34 14.83 10.89
C ASP A 137 -4.00 14.33 10.34
N ARG A 138 -4.01 13.13 9.75
CA ARG A 138 -2.86 12.52 9.08
C ARG A 138 -2.37 13.38 7.92
N PHE A 139 -3.28 13.94 7.11
CA PHE A 139 -2.91 14.84 6.04
C PHE A 139 -2.35 16.18 6.55
N ALA A 140 -2.93 16.73 7.62
CA ALA A 140 -2.44 17.98 8.19
C ALA A 140 -0.96 17.86 8.61
N ILE A 141 -0.61 16.78 9.31
CA ILE A 141 0.76 16.50 9.75
C ILE A 141 1.67 16.21 8.55
N TYR A 142 1.22 15.39 7.60
CA TYR A 142 1.97 15.12 6.38
C TYR A 142 2.27 16.41 5.60
N ARG A 143 1.28 17.29 5.43
CA ARG A 143 1.44 18.59 4.77
C ARG A 143 2.47 19.47 5.48
N ASP A 144 2.41 19.52 6.81
CA ASP A 144 3.35 20.33 7.60
C ASP A 144 4.77 19.75 7.52
N HIS A 145 4.91 18.43 7.46
CA HIS A 145 6.18 17.76 7.18
C HIS A 145 6.74 18.12 5.79
N ILE A 146 5.91 18.15 4.75
CA ILE A 146 6.33 18.62 3.42
C ILE A 146 6.77 20.08 3.47
N LYS A 147 6.04 20.97 4.15
CA LYS A 147 6.45 22.38 4.32
C LYS A 147 7.80 22.50 5.03
N TRP A 148 8.02 21.68 6.05
CA TRP A 148 9.28 21.64 6.78
C TRP A 148 10.45 21.20 5.89
N ILE A 149 10.28 20.11 5.13
CA ILE A 149 11.26 19.68 4.11
C ILE A 149 11.63 20.85 3.18
N MET A 150 10.63 21.58 2.70
CA MET A 150 10.78 22.69 1.75
C MET A 150 11.50 23.91 2.32
N SER A 151 11.39 24.12 3.63
CA SER A 151 12.04 25.24 4.33
C SER A 151 13.56 25.06 4.47
N GLY A 152 14.11 23.92 4.02
CA GLY A 152 15.52 23.59 4.13
C GLY A 152 15.81 22.70 5.33
N ALA A 153 15.06 21.61 5.46
CA ALA A 153 15.41 20.51 6.36
C ALA A 153 16.83 19.97 6.10
N GLU A 154 17.29 19.07 6.97
CA GLU A 154 18.63 18.49 6.89
C GLU A 154 18.91 17.87 5.52
N SER A 155 20.04 18.25 4.90
CA SER A 155 20.34 17.95 3.49
C SER A 155 20.33 16.45 3.18
N HIS A 156 20.91 15.64 4.06
CA HIS A 156 20.96 14.18 3.90
C HIS A 156 19.57 13.54 3.95
N TYR A 157 18.66 14.08 4.77
CA TYR A 157 17.29 13.59 4.85
C TYR A 157 16.52 13.93 3.58
N ILE A 158 16.66 15.16 3.09
CA ILE A 158 16.01 15.61 1.85
C ILE A 158 16.47 14.77 0.65
N GLU A 159 17.76 14.45 0.54
CA GLU A 159 18.29 13.62 -0.54
C GLU A 159 17.64 12.22 -0.52
N LYS A 160 17.56 11.61 0.66
CA LYS A 160 16.93 10.30 0.85
C LYS A 160 15.43 10.34 0.56
N TRP A 161 14.72 11.34 1.09
CA TRP A 161 13.30 11.56 0.83
C TRP A 161 13.02 11.71 -0.66
N SER A 162 13.82 12.51 -1.37
CA SER A 162 13.67 12.75 -2.81
C SER A 162 13.89 11.48 -3.63
N LYS A 163 14.91 10.67 -3.28
CA LYS A 163 15.14 9.36 -3.92
C LYS A 163 13.96 8.41 -3.72
N ASP A 164 13.46 8.31 -2.49
CA ASP A 164 12.33 7.43 -2.17
C ASP A 164 11.04 7.92 -2.86
N TYR A 165 10.80 9.23 -2.87
CA TYR A 165 9.69 9.84 -3.58
C TYR A 165 9.70 9.50 -5.07
N LEU A 166 10.85 9.66 -5.74
CA LEU A 166 10.98 9.37 -7.17
C LEU A 166 10.75 7.88 -7.47
N LYS A 167 11.26 6.97 -6.62
CA LYS A 167 10.99 5.54 -6.73
C LYS A 167 9.49 5.24 -6.63
N CYS A 168 8.84 5.73 -5.57
CA CYS A 168 7.40 5.56 -5.37
C CYS A 168 6.59 6.13 -6.54
N LYS A 169 6.94 7.33 -7.03
CA LYS A 169 6.29 7.96 -8.17
C LYS A 169 6.41 7.13 -9.44
N ASN A 170 7.59 6.56 -9.70
CA ASN A 170 7.81 5.74 -10.88
C ASN A 170 7.05 4.41 -10.79
N ASN A 171 7.02 3.78 -9.62
CA ASN A 171 6.24 2.58 -9.36
C ASN A 171 4.73 2.85 -9.52
N ALA A 172 4.23 3.98 -9.00
CA ALA A 172 2.84 4.39 -9.15
C ALA A 172 2.38 4.58 -10.60
N LYS A 173 3.29 4.96 -11.51
CA LYS A 173 2.96 5.13 -12.94
C LYS A 173 2.71 3.80 -13.65
N ASN A 174 3.46 2.76 -13.29
CA ASN A 174 3.36 1.43 -13.87
C ASN A 174 3.33 0.38 -12.75
N PRO A 175 2.24 0.32 -11.97
CA PRO A 175 2.15 -0.61 -10.86
C PRO A 175 1.99 -2.04 -11.37
N ASP A 176 2.39 -3.00 -10.55
CA ASP A 176 2.19 -4.42 -10.82
C ASP A 176 0.69 -4.78 -10.77
N ARG A 177 0.04 -4.76 -11.93
CA ARG A 177 -1.41 -4.94 -12.05
C ARG A 177 -1.87 -6.29 -11.51
N THR A 178 -1.10 -7.35 -11.72
CA THR A 178 -1.41 -8.69 -11.20
C THR A 178 -1.36 -8.72 -9.67
N LEU A 179 -0.35 -8.10 -9.06
CA LEU A 179 -0.28 -7.98 -7.60
C LEU A 179 -1.47 -7.20 -7.04
N LEU A 180 -1.82 -6.07 -7.65
CA LEU A 180 -2.96 -5.26 -7.20
C LEU A 180 -4.29 -5.99 -7.36
N GLU A 181 -4.44 -6.79 -8.42
CA GLU A 181 -5.63 -7.61 -8.65
C GLU A 181 -5.74 -8.72 -7.60
N ILE A 182 -4.65 -9.43 -7.28
CA ILE A 182 -4.61 -10.43 -6.21
C ILE A 182 -5.07 -9.83 -4.87
N ILE A 183 -4.54 -8.65 -4.51
CA ILE A 183 -4.92 -7.95 -3.29
C ILE A 183 -6.41 -7.57 -3.31
N SER A 184 -6.90 -7.05 -4.45
CA SER A 184 -8.31 -6.62 -4.58
C SER A 184 -9.28 -7.81 -4.49
N VAL A 185 -8.94 -8.94 -5.11
CA VAL A 185 -9.75 -10.16 -5.06
C VAL A 185 -9.72 -10.77 -3.66
N TYR A 186 -8.57 -10.76 -2.98
CA TYR A 186 -8.50 -11.16 -1.58
C TYR A 186 -9.43 -10.30 -0.71
N ASP A 187 -9.33 -8.97 -0.81
CA ASP A 187 -10.17 -8.05 -0.04
C ASP A 187 -11.67 -8.31 -0.32
N PHE A 188 -12.04 -8.54 -1.59
CA PHE A 188 -13.42 -8.87 -1.98
C PHE A 188 -13.91 -10.20 -1.39
N LEU A 189 -13.15 -11.28 -1.55
CA LEU A 189 -13.54 -12.60 -1.06
C LEU A 189 -13.55 -12.65 0.48
N SER A 190 -12.68 -11.89 1.13
CA SER A 190 -12.60 -11.81 2.58
C SER A 190 -13.72 -10.96 3.22
N ALA A 191 -14.39 -10.10 2.45
CA ALA A 191 -15.39 -9.16 2.97
C ALA A 191 -16.61 -9.84 3.64
N ASN A 192 -16.90 -11.09 3.27
CA ASN A 192 -18.03 -11.86 3.81
C ASN A 192 -17.58 -13.00 4.75
N CYS A 193 -16.29 -13.08 5.10
CA CYS A 193 -15.80 -14.10 6.01
C CYS A 193 -16.36 -13.87 7.42
N ILE A 194 -16.83 -14.94 8.05
CA ILE A 194 -17.24 -14.92 9.45
C ILE A 194 -15.99 -14.90 10.34
N ASP A 195 -15.92 -13.95 11.27
CA ASP A 195 -14.88 -13.91 12.29
C ASP A 195 -14.82 -15.25 13.04
N GLY A 196 -13.65 -15.90 12.98
CA GLY A 196 -13.42 -17.17 13.66
C GLY A 196 -13.81 -18.42 12.87
N ASP A 197 -14.18 -18.29 11.59
CA ASP A 197 -14.20 -19.43 10.63
C ASP A 197 -13.06 -19.29 9.61
N PRO A 198 -11.89 -19.86 9.91
CA PRO A 198 -10.75 -19.77 9.03
C PRO A 198 -10.98 -20.42 7.66
N SER A 199 -11.91 -21.37 7.55
CA SER A 199 -12.18 -22.08 6.28
C SER A 199 -12.73 -21.17 5.17
N GLN A 200 -13.18 -19.96 5.53
CA GLN A 200 -13.68 -18.96 4.59
C GLN A 200 -12.57 -18.05 4.05
N ILE A 201 -11.36 -18.12 4.61
CA ILE A 201 -10.24 -17.27 4.18
C ILE A 201 -9.83 -17.66 2.76
N PRO A 202 -9.67 -16.68 1.84
CA PRO A 202 -9.30 -16.98 0.46
C PRO A 202 -7.91 -17.61 0.36
N SER A 203 -7.83 -18.84 -0.16
CA SER A 203 -6.55 -19.46 -0.51
C SER A 203 -5.99 -18.89 -1.83
N PRO A 204 -4.68 -19.06 -2.11
CA PRO A 204 -4.11 -18.75 -3.42
C PRO A 204 -4.88 -19.38 -4.59
N THR A 205 -5.42 -20.59 -4.41
CA THR A 205 -6.23 -21.29 -5.41
C THR A 205 -7.57 -20.60 -5.63
N ASN A 206 -8.25 -20.17 -4.56
CA ASN A 206 -9.52 -19.44 -4.68
C ASN A 206 -9.33 -18.13 -5.45
N ILE A 207 -8.25 -17.39 -5.15
CA ILE A 207 -7.91 -16.14 -5.86
C ILE A 207 -7.59 -16.42 -7.34
N LYS A 208 -6.80 -17.46 -7.64
CA LYS A 208 -6.46 -17.85 -9.02
C LYS A 208 -7.70 -18.15 -9.85
N ASN A 209 -8.61 -18.95 -9.28
CA ASN A 209 -9.85 -19.33 -9.94
C ASN A 209 -10.75 -18.12 -10.17
N TYR A 210 -10.92 -17.25 -9.17
CA TYR A 210 -11.74 -16.05 -9.31
C TYR A 210 -11.23 -15.13 -10.43
N ILE A 211 -9.93 -14.87 -10.49
CA ILE A 211 -9.32 -14.05 -11.56
C ILE A 211 -9.53 -14.70 -12.92
N ARG A 212 -9.31 -16.02 -13.03
CA ARG A 212 -9.51 -16.75 -14.29
C ARG A 212 -10.97 -16.68 -14.76
N ASP A 213 -11.92 -16.92 -13.85
CA ASP A 213 -13.34 -16.98 -14.18
C ASP A 213 -13.86 -15.57 -14.55
N LYS A 214 -13.37 -14.52 -13.90
CA LYS A 214 -13.66 -13.13 -14.28
C LYS A 214 -13.16 -12.81 -15.70
N ASN A 215 -11.92 -13.20 -16.01
CA ASN A 215 -11.32 -12.97 -17.34
C ASN A 215 -11.93 -13.80 -18.47
N GLN A 216 -12.63 -14.90 -18.15
CA GLN A 216 -13.40 -15.67 -19.13
C GLN A 216 -14.78 -15.05 -19.41
N ASN A 217 -15.36 -14.35 -18.43
CA ASN A 217 -16.68 -13.72 -18.54
C ASN A 217 -16.63 -12.28 -19.11
N GLU A 218 -15.52 -11.58 -18.92
CA GLU A 218 -15.23 -10.32 -19.61
C GLU A 218 -14.41 -10.69 -20.88
N GLU A 219 -14.96 -10.51 -22.10
CA GLU A 219 -14.31 -10.77 -23.40
C GLU A 219 -13.05 -9.89 -23.63
N SER A 220 -12.07 -9.96 -22.73
CA SER A 220 -10.85 -9.17 -22.76
C SER A 220 -9.78 -9.91 -23.56
N VAL A 221 -9.42 -9.30 -24.68
CA VAL A 221 -8.35 -9.69 -25.60
C VAL A 221 -7.00 -9.43 -24.95
N ASP A 222 -6.62 -10.22 -23.94
CA ASP A 222 -5.21 -10.52 -23.58
C ASP A 222 -5.17 -11.54 -22.44
N SER A 223 -5.65 -12.77 -22.66
CA SER A 223 -5.49 -13.85 -21.70
C SER A 223 -4.04 -14.37 -21.73
N LYS A 224 -3.06 -13.56 -21.31
CA LYS A 224 -1.75 -14.08 -20.95
C LYS A 224 -1.93 -14.96 -19.72
N SER A 225 -2.03 -16.27 -19.92
CA SER A 225 -2.01 -17.22 -18.81
C SER A 225 -0.71 -17.02 -18.04
N LEU A 226 -0.80 -16.53 -16.81
CA LEU A 226 0.34 -16.46 -15.90
C LEU A 226 0.89 -17.89 -15.74
N THR A 227 2.19 -18.06 -15.95
CA THR A 227 2.85 -19.33 -15.63
C THR A 227 2.79 -19.56 -14.12
N ASP A 228 2.83 -20.82 -13.68
CA ASP A 228 2.78 -21.14 -12.25
C ASP A 228 3.92 -20.48 -11.47
N ALA A 229 5.11 -20.38 -12.06
CA ALA A 229 6.25 -19.68 -11.46
C ALA A 229 5.97 -18.19 -11.21
N VAL A 230 5.37 -17.48 -12.18
CA VAL A 230 5.02 -16.06 -12.01
C VAL A 230 3.90 -15.92 -10.99
N TRP A 231 2.94 -16.83 -10.97
CA TRP A 231 1.87 -16.84 -9.97
C TRP A 231 2.39 -16.97 -8.54
N GLU A 232 3.29 -17.93 -8.29
CA GLU A 232 3.95 -18.13 -7.00
C GLU A 232 4.74 -16.88 -6.57
N GLU A 233 5.45 -16.26 -7.51
CA GLU A 233 6.18 -15.02 -7.27
C GLU A 233 5.23 -13.89 -6.82
N LYS A 234 4.09 -13.71 -7.51
CA LYS A 234 3.09 -12.69 -7.16
C LYS A 234 2.41 -12.99 -5.83
N MET A 235 2.14 -14.25 -5.51
CA MET A 235 1.59 -14.64 -4.21
C MET A 235 2.57 -14.36 -3.07
N LYS A 236 3.85 -14.63 -3.28
CA LYS A 236 4.91 -14.28 -2.32
C LYS A 236 5.06 -12.76 -2.13
N MET A 237 4.81 -11.96 -3.16
CA MET A 237 4.75 -10.51 -3.02
C MET A 237 3.49 -10.07 -2.27
N ALA A 238 2.34 -10.64 -2.61
CA ALA A 238 1.05 -10.32 -2.00
C ALA A 238 1.01 -10.67 -0.50
N SER A 239 1.71 -11.72 -0.06
CA SER A 239 1.74 -12.14 1.35
C SER A 239 2.32 -11.09 2.30
N LYS A 240 2.99 -10.05 1.78
CA LYS A 240 3.43 -8.89 2.57
C LYS A 240 2.29 -7.92 2.92
N PHE A 241 1.18 -8.00 2.21
CA PHE A 241 0.06 -7.05 2.28
C PHE A 241 -1.25 -7.72 2.72
N ILE A 242 -1.42 -9.00 2.43
CA ILE A 242 -2.60 -9.80 2.74
C ILE A 242 -2.17 -11.13 3.40
N PRO A 243 -2.89 -11.63 4.41
CA PRO A 243 -2.53 -12.89 5.04
C PRO A 243 -2.92 -14.06 4.13
N LEU A 244 -1.91 -14.67 3.51
CA LEU A 244 -2.07 -15.84 2.64
C LEU A 244 -1.60 -17.10 3.36
N ILE A 245 -2.45 -18.11 3.39
CA ILE A 245 -2.11 -19.46 3.86
C ILE A 245 -1.58 -20.23 2.65
N CYS A 246 -0.27 -20.47 2.63
CA CYS A 246 0.43 -21.20 1.58
C CYS A 246 0.78 -22.62 2.03
#